data_AF-A0A6A4V6Q4-F1
#
_entry.id   AF-A0A6A4V6Q4-F1
#
_cell.length_a   1.000
_cell.length_b   1.000
_cell.length_c   1.000
_cell.angle_alpha   90.00
_cell.angle_beta   90.00
_cell.angle_gamma   90.00
#
_symmetry.space_group_name_H-M   'P 1'
#
loop_
_entity.id
_entity.type
_entity.pdbx_description
1 polymer ?
#
loop_
_entity_poly.entity_id
_entity_poly.type
_entity_poly.pdbx_seq_one_letter_code
_entity_poly.pdbx_strand_id
1 'polypeptide(L)'
;MRTFIRRVIEPPGPRKLLPEKVLADAKEIYAKMGKYAVEESMLLVRVPIDSAEYQMILDYEAKYQEYFPKKKRHYILEKEFTLQELNEAEYLILFVGNLTYPVYDGRFEFCCDKKCYSHSFRYRVPYRIESKSLGNKHLGNMTDDGYVVSIALKNELEKHNLTNLVFIPALKGRGDEIVGYRLETKHLLPPLEYFDQSKILMRCQTTGIPVYTNEIEDLLEIKRSVALAMDDFNATYELMTSTGIRFYIISQRMYRIIKQFTIRSFECEPIKIIPD
;
A
#
# COMPACT_ATOMS: atom_id res chain seq x y z
N MET A 1 3.42 -15.87 -8.53
CA MET A 1 2.94 -15.17 -7.34
C MET A 1 2.69 -16.21 -6.28
N ARG A 2 3.09 -15.95 -5.04
CA ARG A 2 2.71 -16.78 -3.88
C ARG A 2 1.94 -15.91 -2.90
N THR A 3 0.79 -16.39 -2.46
CA THR A 3 -0.04 -15.68 -1.48
C THR A 3 0.14 -16.33 -0.12
N PHE A 4 0.40 -15.50 0.88
CA PHE A 4 0.56 -15.91 2.26
C PHE A 4 -0.51 -15.25 3.11
N ILE A 5 -0.95 -15.96 4.14
CA ILE A 5 -1.63 -15.33 5.27
C ILE A 5 -0.61 -15.05 6.37
N ARG A 6 -0.51 -13.79 6.80
CA ARG A 6 0.13 -13.45 8.07
C ARG A 6 -0.94 -13.30 9.13
N ARG A 7 -0.90 -14.12 10.18
CA ARG A 7 -1.85 -13.99 11.29
C ARG A 7 -1.35 -14.59 12.59
N VAL A 8 -1.99 -14.18 13.67
CA VAL A 8 -1.91 -14.82 14.98
C VAL A 8 -2.84 -16.04 14.99
N ILE A 9 -2.32 -17.20 15.41
CA ILE A 9 -3.11 -18.44 15.56
C ILE A 9 -4.05 -18.35 16.77
N GLU A 10 -3.63 -17.69 17.84
CA GLU A 10 -4.44 -17.53 19.05
C GLU A 10 -5.77 -16.80 18.78
N PRO A 11 -6.90 -17.23 19.39
CA PRO A 11 -8.17 -16.54 19.22
C PRO A 11 -8.12 -15.06 19.67
N PRO A 12 -8.81 -14.15 18.97
CA PRO A 12 -8.80 -12.73 19.31
C PRO A 12 -9.57 -12.47 20.61
N GLY A 13 -8.90 -11.93 21.63
CA GLY A 13 -9.54 -11.50 22.89
C GLY A 13 -8.63 -11.60 24.11
N PRO A 14 -9.14 -11.27 25.31
CA PRO A 14 -8.38 -11.43 26.54
C PRO A 14 -8.11 -12.91 26.82
N ARG A 15 -6.84 -13.30 26.93
CA ARG A 15 -6.41 -14.69 27.25
C ARG A 15 -7.13 -15.31 28.44
N LYS A 16 -7.47 -14.50 29.44
CA LYS A 16 -8.20 -14.92 30.66
C LYS A 16 -9.60 -15.47 30.40
N LEU A 17 -10.17 -15.20 29.22
CA LEU A 17 -11.51 -15.64 28.82
C LEU A 17 -11.48 -16.85 27.88
N LEU A 18 -10.29 -17.33 27.50
CA LEU A 18 -10.12 -18.48 26.61
C LEU A 18 -9.88 -19.74 27.45
N PRO A 19 -10.50 -20.89 27.11
CA PRO A 19 -10.21 -22.14 27.78
C PRO A 19 -8.74 -22.53 27.60
N GLU A 20 -8.12 -23.10 28.64
CA GLU A 20 -6.70 -23.53 28.60
C GLU A 20 -6.41 -24.49 27.44
N LYS A 21 -7.35 -25.37 27.12
CA LYS A 21 -7.25 -26.30 26.00
C LYS A 21 -7.14 -25.58 24.64
N VAL A 22 -7.86 -24.48 24.46
CA VAL A 22 -7.79 -23.68 23.21
C VAL A 22 -6.40 -23.05 23.08
N LEU A 23 -5.86 -22.51 24.18
CA LEU A 23 -4.51 -21.93 24.21
C LEU A 23 -3.41 -22.98 24.01
N ALA A 24 -3.58 -24.19 24.56
CA ALA A 24 -2.65 -25.29 24.37
C ALA A 24 -2.65 -25.78 22.91
N ASP A 25 -3.83 -26.00 22.33
CA ASP A 25 -3.97 -26.40 20.93
C ASP A 25 -3.38 -25.33 19.98
N ALA A 26 -3.58 -24.02 20.27
CA ALA A 26 -2.96 -22.94 19.49
C ALA A 26 -1.43 -23.03 19.46
N LYS A 27 -0.80 -23.31 20.60
CA LYS A 27 0.66 -23.50 20.72
C LYS A 27 1.13 -24.75 19.99
N GLU A 28 0.35 -25.84 20.05
CA GLU A 28 0.67 -27.07 19.33
C GLU A 28 0.61 -26.85 17.81
N ILE A 29 -0.42 -26.16 17.32
CA ILE A 29 -0.51 -25.78 15.90
C ILE A 29 0.69 -24.91 15.52
N TYR A 30 1.01 -23.88 16.32
CA TYR A 30 2.16 -23.01 16.08
C TYR A 30 3.48 -23.79 15.98
N ALA A 31 3.73 -24.73 16.90
CA ALA A 31 4.95 -25.56 16.89
C ALA A 31 5.08 -26.40 15.61
N LYS A 32 3.95 -26.80 15.00
CA LYS A 32 3.94 -27.56 13.73
C LYS A 32 4.19 -26.69 12.50
N MET A 33 4.18 -25.35 12.62
CA MET A 33 4.38 -24.44 11.48
C MET A 33 5.83 -24.41 11.00
N GLY A 34 6.79 -24.83 11.83
CA GLY A 34 8.20 -24.93 11.47
C GLY A 34 8.75 -23.63 10.86
N LYS A 35 9.15 -23.68 9.59
CA LYS A 35 9.69 -22.53 8.85
C LYS A 35 8.71 -21.37 8.64
N TYR A 36 7.41 -21.58 8.87
CA TYR A 36 6.36 -20.56 8.73
C TYR A 36 6.05 -19.83 10.04
N ALA A 37 6.68 -20.24 11.15
CA ALA A 37 6.62 -19.53 12.42
C ALA A 37 7.42 -18.23 12.34
N VAL A 38 6.79 -17.09 12.70
CA VAL A 38 7.40 -15.75 12.59
C VAL A 38 7.78 -15.21 13.96
N GLU A 39 6.86 -15.24 14.93
CA GLU A 39 7.08 -14.68 16.26
C GLU A 39 6.31 -15.49 17.31
N GLU A 40 7.05 -16.11 18.23
CA GLU A 40 6.51 -17.07 19.20
C GLU A 40 5.67 -16.40 20.28
N SER A 41 6.08 -15.22 20.74
CA SER A 41 5.36 -14.50 21.81
C SER A 41 3.91 -14.17 21.42
N MET A 42 3.68 -13.95 20.13
CA MET A 42 2.38 -13.67 19.54
C MET A 42 1.74 -14.87 18.83
N LEU A 43 2.42 -16.02 18.76
CA LEU A 43 2.02 -17.15 17.91
C LEU A 43 1.71 -16.71 16.47
N LEU A 44 2.54 -15.80 15.95
CA LEU A 44 2.40 -15.19 14.63
C LEU A 44 3.01 -16.11 13.58
N VAL A 45 2.24 -16.40 12.54
CA VAL A 45 2.67 -17.24 11.42
C VAL A 45 2.52 -16.51 10.10
N ARG A 46 3.28 -16.98 9.12
CA ARG A 46 3.18 -16.56 7.73
C ARG A 46 3.18 -17.80 6.84
N VAL A 47 1.98 -18.20 6.40
CA VAL A 47 1.75 -19.50 5.77
C VAL A 47 1.22 -19.32 4.35
N PRO A 48 1.75 -20.03 3.33
CA PRO A 48 1.16 -20.04 2.00
C PRO A 48 -0.27 -20.59 2.04
N ILE A 49 -1.21 -19.93 1.36
CA ILE A 49 -2.63 -20.31 1.38
C ILE A 49 -2.93 -21.67 0.73
N ASP A 50 -1.98 -22.22 -0.02
CA ASP A 50 -2.06 -23.50 -0.70
C ASP A 50 -1.31 -24.63 0.04
N SER A 51 -0.80 -24.37 1.26
CA SER A 51 -0.03 -25.34 2.04
C SER A 51 -0.90 -26.19 2.97
N ALA A 52 -0.37 -27.37 3.37
CA ALA A 52 -1.04 -28.23 4.35
C ALA A 52 -1.15 -27.55 5.73
N GLU A 53 -0.18 -26.73 6.11
CA GLU A 53 -0.17 -25.96 7.34
C GLU A 53 -1.30 -24.91 7.36
N TYR A 54 -1.65 -24.33 6.21
CA TYR A 54 -2.80 -23.45 6.12
C TYR A 54 -4.10 -24.19 6.42
N GLN A 55 -4.25 -25.41 5.88
CA GLN A 55 -5.40 -26.26 6.19
C GLN A 55 -5.48 -26.59 7.69
N MET A 56 -4.34 -26.83 8.36
CA MET A 56 -4.31 -27.05 9.81
C MET A 56 -4.84 -25.86 10.61
N ILE A 57 -4.56 -24.64 10.16
CA ILE A 57 -5.11 -23.42 10.77
C ILE A 57 -6.63 -23.36 10.57
N LEU A 58 -7.10 -23.63 9.35
CA LEU A 58 -8.54 -23.65 9.05
C LEU A 58 -9.29 -24.70 9.88
N ASP A 59 -8.73 -25.90 10.03
CA ASP A 59 -9.32 -26.98 10.81
C ASP A 59 -9.38 -26.62 12.31
N TYR A 60 -8.32 -26.02 12.84
CA TYR A 60 -8.27 -25.51 14.21
C TYR A 60 -9.32 -24.41 14.45
N GLU A 61 -9.48 -23.47 13.51
CA GLU A 61 -10.52 -22.43 13.60
C GLU A 61 -11.93 -23.00 13.51
N ALA A 62 -12.15 -23.99 12.65
CA ALA A 62 -13.44 -24.66 12.52
C ALA A 62 -13.82 -25.41 13.80
N LYS A 63 -12.84 -26.07 14.43
CA LYS A 63 -13.00 -26.76 15.72
C LYS A 63 -13.42 -25.82 16.85
N TYR A 64 -12.95 -24.58 16.85
CA TYR A 64 -13.15 -23.59 17.91
C TYR A 64 -13.90 -22.33 17.41
N GLN A 65 -14.83 -22.51 16.46
CA GLN A 65 -15.47 -21.43 15.73
C GLN A 65 -16.12 -20.34 16.61
N GLU A 66 -16.61 -20.71 17.80
CA GLU A 66 -17.20 -19.80 18.79
C GLU A 66 -16.20 -18.77 19.33
N TYR A 67 -14.90 -19.07 19.28
CA TYR A 67 -13.81 -18.19 19.67
C TYR A 67 -13.21 -17.41 18.50
N PHE A 68 -13.59 -17.74 17.25
CA PHE A 68 -13.17 -17.06 16.02
C PHE A 68 -14.34 -16.38 15.32
N PRO A 69 -14.96 -15.34 15.93
CA PRO A 69 -16.06 -14.64 15.29
C PRO A 69 -15.61 -14.08 13.95
N LYS A 70 -16.39 -14.31 12.88
CA LYS A 70 -16.06 -13.90 11.50
C LYS A 70 -15.63 -12.43 11.39
N LYS A 71 -16.15 -11.55 12.25
CA LYS A 71 -15.85 -10.11 12.30
C LYS A 71 -14.50 -9.75 12.96
N LYS A 72 -13.80 -10.68 13.59
CA LYS A 72 -12.49 -10.45 14.26
C LYS A 72 -11.38 -11.35 13.72
N ARG A 73 -11.60 -12.00 12.57
CA ARG A 73 -10.52 -12.73 11.88
C ARG A 73 -9.58 -11.68 11.28
N HIS A 74 -8.55 -11.33 12.04
CA HIS A 74 -7.48 -10.46 11.58
C HIS A 74 -6.41 -11.34 10.93
N TYR A 75 -6.45 -11.43 9.61
CA TYR A 75 -5.33 -11.91 8.82
C TYR A 75 -4.93 -10.81 7.85
N ILE A 76 -3.63 -10.74 7.57
CA ILE A 76 -3.08 -9.89 6.52
C ILE A 76 -2.77 -10.83 5.36
N LEU A 77 -3.32 -10.54 4.18
CA LEU A 77 -2.90 -11.20 2.95
C LEU A 77 -1.61 -10.54 2.47
N GLU A 78 -0.57 -11.33 2.27
CA GLU A 78 0.71 -10.89 1.74
C GLU A 78 0.96 -11.60 0.42
N LYS A 79 1.33 -10.85 -0.61
CA LYS A 79 1.69 -11.39 -1.92
C LYS A 79 3.19 -11.28 -2.11
N GLU A 80 3.82 -12.39 -2.49
CA GLU A 80 5.20 -12.40 -2.97
C GLU A 80 5.23 -12.60 -4.47
N PHE A 81 5.98 -11.71 -5.13
CA PHE A 81 6.26 -11.78 -6.55
C PHE A 81 7.71 -12.19 -6.76
N THR A 82 7.92 -13.08 -7.72
CA THR A 82 9.27 -13.44 -8.16
C THR A 82 9.93 -12.25 -8.84
N LEU A 83 11.27 -12.24 -8.85
CA LEU A 83 12.02 -11.23 -9.58
C LEU A 83 11.67 -11.21 -11.08
N GLN A 84 11.36 -12.38 -11.65
CA GLN A 84 10.92 -12.51 -13.03
C GLN A 84 9.58 -11.79 -13.26
N GLU A 85 8.58 -12.02 -12.42
CA GLU A 85 7.28 -11.36 -12.51
C GLU A 85 7.39 -9.83 -12.43
N LEU A 86 8.22 -9.32 -11.52
CA LEU A 86 8.48 -7.88 -11.42
C LEU A 86 9.25 -7.33 -12.62
N ASN A 87 10.13 -8.15 -13.22
CA ASN A 87 10.95 -7.73 -14.36
C ASN A 87 10.19 -7.75 -15.69
N GLU A 88 9.17 -8.60 -15.80
CA GLU A 88 8.35 -8.80 -17.00
C GLU A 88 7.10 -7.91 -17.01
N ALA A 89 6.62 -7.47 -15.85
CA ALA A 89 5.50 -6.55 -15.78
C ALA A 89 5.80 -5.22 -16.49
N GLU A 90 4.84 -4.72 -17.27
CA GLU A 90 4.93 -3.42 -17.95
C GLU A 90 4.71 -2.26 -16.98
N TYR A 91 3.81 -2.47 -16.02
CA TYR A 91 3.46 -1.53 -14.97
C TYR A 91 3.42 -2.22 -13.60
N LEU A 92 3.76 -1.45 -12.57
CA LEU A 92 3.87 -1.89 -11.19
C LEU A 92 3.17 -0.90 -10.27
N ILE A 93 2.40 -1.39 -9.31
CA ILE A 93 1.93 -0.57 -8.19
C ILE A 93 3.13 -0.30 -7.28
N LEU A 94 3.32 0.97 -6.91
CA LEU A 94 4.39 1.42 -6.03
C LEU A 94 3.93 1.43 -4.58
N PHE A 95 4.67 0.74 -3.71
CA PHE A 95 4.52 0.79 -2.26
C PHE A 95 5.86 1.13 -1.61
N VAL A 96 5.87 2.06 -0.67
CA VAL A 96 7.08 2.38 0.12
C VAL A 96 6.71 2.45 1.60
N GLY A 97 7.33 1.59 2.40
CA GLY A 97 7.11 1.55 3.86
C GLY A 97 7.85 2.64 4.64
N ASN A 98 8.79 3.35 4.00
CA ASN A 98 9.53 4.44 4.63
C ASN A 98 8.69 5.71 4.71
N LEU A 99 8.19 6.02 5.90
CA LEU A 99 7.45 7.25 6.13
C LEU A 99 8.35 8.50 6.14
N THR A 100 7.84 9.57 5.54
CA THR A 100 8.34 10.93 5.55
C THR A 100 7.24 11.83 6.08
N TYR A 101 7.51 12.50 7.19
CA TYR A 101 6.54 13.34 7.88
C TYR A 101 6.56 14.77 7.33
N PRO A 102 5.49 15.21 6.65
CA PRO A 102 5.27 16.64 6.43
C PRO A 102 5.15 17.41 7.75
N VAL A 103 5.59 18.66 7.73
CA VAL A 103 5.27 19.61 8.81
C VAL A 103 3.89 20.16 8.53
N TYR A 104 2.91 19.75 9.35
CA TYR A 104 1.54 20.21 9.25
C TYR A 104 1.34 21.53 10.02
N ASP A 105 0.72 22.54 9.40
CA ASP A 105 0.14 23.69 10.11
C ASP A 105 -1.41 23.65 10.20
N GLY A 106 -2.04 22.59 9.69
CA GLY A 106 -3.50 22.56 9.48
C GLY A 106 -4.10 21.16 9.31
N ARG A 107 -5.44 21.12 9.22
CA ARG A 107 -6.31 19.92 9.28
C ARG A 107 -6.55 19.26 7.92
N PHE A 108 -6.82 17.96 7.93
CA PHE A 108 -7.09 17.05 6.80
C PHE A 108 -8.35 17.42 5.98
N GLU A 109 -8.29 17.33 4.63
CA GLU A 109 -9.42 17.56 3.72
C GLU A 109 -9.68 16.38 2.79
N PHE A 110 -10.97 15.99 2.66
CA PHE A 110 -11.46 15.04 1.65
C PHE A 110 -11.93 15.77 0.40
N CYS A 111 -11.44 15.38 -0.78
CA CYS A 111 -11.89 15.92 -2.06
C CYS A 111 -12.83 14.94 -2.78
N CYS A 112 -14.12 15.26 -2.81
CA CYS A 112 -15.03 14.70 -3.83
C CYS A 112 -15.11 15.71 -4.99
N ASP A 113 -15.00 15.22 -6.22
CA ASP A 113 -14.72 15.94 -7.49
C ASP A 113 -15.38 17.28 -7.80
N LYS A 114 -16.38 17.72 -7.01
CA LYS A 114 -17.13 18.95 -7.28
C LYS A 114 -17.25 19.91 -6.09
N LYS A 115 -16.85 19.53 -4.87
CA LYS A 115 -16.80 20.43 -3.71
C LYS A 115 -15.68 20.03 -2.75
N CYS A 116 -14.69 20.92 -2.58
CA CYS A 116 -13.76 20.86 -1.46
C CYS A 116 -14.50 21.35 -0.21
N TYR A 117 -14.62 20.52 0.82
CA TYR A 117 -15.03 20.97 2.15
C TYR A 117 -13.83 21.63 2.82
N SER A 118 -13.97 22.91 3.20
CA SER A 118 -12.86 23.80 3.58
C SER A 118 -12.11 23.36 4.85
N HIS A 119 -10.85 22.92 4.72
CA HIS A 119 -9.62 23.70 4.95
C HIS A 119 -8.30 23.04 4.42
N SER A 120 -7.96 23.27 3.14
CA SER A 120 -6.72 23.07 2.35
C SER A 120 -5.74 21.89 2.61
N PHE A 121 -5.66 20.93 1.66
CA PHE A 121 -4.38 20.27 1.26
C PHE A 121 -4.07 20.37 -0.24
N ARG A 122 -4.62 21.39 -0.92
CA ARG A 122 -4.07 21.84 -2.19
C ARG A 122 -2.88 22.76 -1.94
N TYR A 123 -1.67 22.25 -2.23
CA TYR A 123 -0.54 23.04 -2.70
C TYR A 123 -0.20 24.32 -1.92
N ARG A 124 0.04 24.26 -0.60
CA ARG A 124 0.90 25.30 -0.03
C ARG A 124 2.33 24.99 -0.46
N VAL A 125 2.69 25.49 -1.63
CA VAL A 125 4.08 25.78 -1.94
C VAL A 125 4.46 26.96 -1.03
N PRO A 126 5.46 26.81 -0.16
CA PRO A 126 6.38 25.68 -0.10
C PRO A 126 5.90 24.48 0.74
N TYR A 127 6.00 23.27 0.18
CA TYR A 127 5.76 22.02 0.88
C TYR A 127 6.88 21.79 1.90
N ARG A 128 6.59 21.52 3.17
CA ARG A 128 7.61 21.40 4.23
C ARG A 128 7.62 20.00 4.84
N ILE A 129 8.80 19.43 5.03
CA ILE A 129 9.01 18.12 5.67
C ILE A 129 9.91 18.24 6.90
N GLU A 130 9.69 17.41 7.92
CA GLU A 130 10.52 17.42 9.11
C GLU A 130 12.00 17.19 8.73
N SER A 131 12.93 17.92 9.35
CA SER A 131 14.34 17.94 8.93
C SER A 131 15.03 16.57 8.89
N LYS A 132 14.52 15.58 9.63
CA LYS A 132 15.07 14.21 9.67
C LYS A 132 14.30 13.21 8.82
N SER A 133 13.18 13.61 8.23
CA SER A 133 12.21 12.69 7.61
C SER A 133 12.71 12.07 6.32
N LEU A 134 13.37 12.85 5.45
CA LEU A 134 13.98 12.34 4.22
C LEU A 134 15.42 11.88 4.46
N GLY A 135 16.26 12.66 5.16
CA GLY A 135 17.60 12.23 5.57
C GLY A 135 18.43 11.63 4.42
N ASN A 136 18.89 10.38 4.58
CA ASN A 136 19.63 9.62 3.56
C ASN A 136 18.72 8.76 2.64
N LYS A 137 17.40 8.97 2.66
CA LYS A 137 16.45 8.21 1.84
C LYS A 137 16.36 8.82 0.45
N HIS A 138 16.29 7.96 -0.56
CA HIS A 138 16.06 8.41 -1.94
C HIS A 138 14.58 8.54 -2.31
N LEU A 139 13.70 7.80 -1.63
CA LEU A 139 12.26 7.77 -1.80
C LEU A 139 11.58 7.52 -0.45
N GLY A 140 10.54 8.29 -0.13
CA GLY A 140 9.72 8.12 1.06
C GLY A 140 8.23 8.32 0.75
N ASN A 141 7.40 7.54 1.41
CA ASN A 141 5.94 7.69 1.41
C ASN A 141 5.54 8.72 2.46
N MET A 142 4.52 9.50 2.18
CA MET A 142 4.01 10.55 3.05
C MET A 142 2.69 10.12 3.68
N THR A 143 2.39 10.65 4.85
CA THR A 143 1.16 10.36 5.58
C THR A 143 -0.11 10.93 4.93
N ASP A 144 0.02 11.69 3.84
CA ASP A 144 -1.06 12.13 2.94
C ASP A 144 -1.07 11.38 1.60
N ASP A 145 -0.50 10.17 1.57
CA ASP A 145 -0.50 9.25 0.42
C ASP A 145 0.13 9.86 -0.85
N GLY A 146 1.35 10.38 -0.70
CA GLY A 146 2.19 10.78 -1.82
C GLY A 146 3.65 10.42 -1.61
N TYR A 147 4.49 10.67 -2.61
CA TYR A 147 5.90 10.32 -2.55
C TYR A 147 6.80 11.56 -2.56
N VAL A 148 7.87 11.53 -1.76
CA VAL A 148 8.98 12.48 -1.84
C VAL A 148 10.25 11.77 -2.24
N VAL A 149 10.99 12.35 -3.18
CA VAL A 149 12.28 11.89 -3.64
C VAL A 149 13.41 12.83 -3.23
N SER A 150 14.58 12.25 -3.02
CA SER A 150 15.83 13.01 -2.90
C SER A 150 16.16 13.79 -4.18
N ILE A 151 17.01 14.81 -4.07
CA ILE A 151 17.57 15.55 -5.21
C ILE A 151 18.27 14.60 -6.20
N ALA A 152 19.02 13.61 -5.70
CA ALA A 152 19.74 12.66 -6.53
C ALA A 152 18.80 11.81 -7.40
N LEU A 153 17.77 11.23 -6.79
CA LEU A 153 16.75 10.47 -7.53
C LEU A 153 15.97 11.35 -8.49
N LYS A 154 15.57 12.58 -8.10
CA LYS A 154 14.94 13.53 -9.04
C LYS A 154 15.79 13.73 -10.30
N ASN A 155 17.07 14.08 -10.11
CA ASN A 155 17.95 14.38 -11.23
C ASN A 155 18.11 13.19 -12.16
N GLU A 156 18.11 11.97 -11.61
CA GLU A 156 18.14 10.76 -12.43
C GLU A 156 16.83 10.58 -13.21
N LEU A 157 15.67 10.69 -12.55
CA LEU A 157 14.36 10.60 -13.22
C LEU A 157 14.21 11.64 -14.35
N GLU A 158 14.73 12.86 -14.19
CA GLU A 158 14.71 13.89 -15.23
C GLU A 158 15.59 13.56 -16.43
N LYS A 159 16.78 12.96 -16.25
CA LYS A 159 17.64 12.54 -17.36
C LYS A 159 16.96 11.52 -18.28
N HIS A 160 16.09 10.70 -17.70
CA HIS A 160 15.35 9.70 -18.44
C HIS A 160 14.08 10.28 -19.07
N ASN A 161 13.77 11.58 -19.04
CA ASN A 161 12.60 12.15 -19.73
C ASN A 161 11.29 11.36 -19.44
N LEU A 162 11.05 11.00 -18.18
CA LEU A 162 9.86 10.24 -17.79
C LEU A 162 8.58 11.08 -18.00
N THR A 163 7.51 10.46 -18.47
CA THR A 163 6.23 11.14 -18.75
C THR A 163 5.33 11.24 -17.51
N ASN A 164 4.34 12.16 -17.58
CA ASN A 164 3.34 12.44 -16.54
C ASN A 164 3.87 12.75 -15.13
N LEU A 165 5.12 13.21 -15.00
CA LEU A 165 5.76 13.51 -13.72
C LEU A 165 5.91 15.02 -13.49
N VAL A 166 5.63 15.49 -12.28
CA VAL A 166 5.89 16.85 -11.78
C VAL A 166 6.68 16.76 -10.47
N PHE A 167 7.68 17.63 -10.33
CA PHE A 167 8.47 17.76 -9.10
C PHE A 167 8.12 19.06 -8.39
N ILE A 168 7.58 18.95 -7.17
CA ILE A 168 7.28 20.10 -6.32
C ILE A 168 8.36 20.18 -5.23
N PRO A 169 9.07 21.32 -5.05
CA PRO A 169 10.09 21.45 -4.03
C PRO A 169 9.56 21.14 -2.62
N ALA A 170 10.25 20.25 -1.91
CA ALA A 170 10.04 19.96 -0.50
C ALA A 170 11.11 20.66 0.33
N LEU A 171 10.71 21.66 1.11
CA LEU A 171 11.55 22.43 1.99
C LEU A 171 11.71 21.77 3.36
N LYS A 172 12.78 22.11 4.05
CA LYS A 172 13.01 21.75 5.44
C LYS A 172 11.95 22.37 6.35
N GLY A 173 11.61 21.67 7.44
CA GLY A 173 10.60 22.10 8.39
C GLY A 173 10.87 23.48 9.00
N ARG A 174 12.15 23.87 9.10
CA ARG A 174 12.58 25.23 9.44
C ARG A 174 13.57 25.72 8.39
N GLY A 175 13.34 26.92 7.85
CA GLY A 175 14.17 27.53 6.79
C GLY A 175 13.76 27.11 5.38
N ASP A 176 14.37 27.73 4.36
CA ASP A 176 13.94 27.57 2.96
C ASP A 176 14.82 26.63 2.14
N GLU A 177 15.58 25.78 2.82
CA GLU A 177 16.42 24.75 2.21
C GLU A 177 15.55 23.68 1.55
N ILE A 178 15.73 23.46 0.25
CA ILE A 178 15.13 22.33 -0.47
C ILE A 178 15.85 21.06 -0.07
N VAL A 179 15.13 20.12 0.54
CA VAL A 179 15.66 18.83 0.99
C VAL A 179 15.26 17.69 0.08
N GLY A 180 14.25 17.88 -0.77
CA GLY A 180 13.79 16.90 -1.75
C GLY A 180 12.68 17.46 -2.63
N TYR A 181 11.96 16.57 -3.32
CA TYR A 181 10.86 16.94 -4.19
C TYR A 181 9.72 15.96 -4.04
N ARG A 182 8.51 16.48 -3.87
CA ARG A 182 7.29 15.69 -3.95
C ARG A 182 7.02 15.33 -5.40
N LEU A 183 6.72 14.06 -5.65
CA LEU A 183 6.25 13.57 -6.95
C LEU A 183 4.75 13.78 -7.04
N GLU A 184 4.31 14.37 -8.15
CA GLU A 184 2.91 14.49 -8.52
C GLU A 184 2.73 14.07 -9.98
N THR A 185 1.52 13.64 -10.33
CA THR A 185 1.17 13.39 -11.72
C THR A 185 0.64 14.65 -12.39
N LYS A 186 0.86 14.79 -13.70
CA LYS A 186 0.23 15.88 -14.49
C LYS A 186 -1.25 15.61 -14.72
N HIS A 187 -1.59 14.35 -14.92
CA HIS A 187 -2.92 13.82 -15.18
C HIS A 187 -3.15 12.58 -14.32
N LEU A 188 -4.38 12.45 -13.82
CA LEU A 188 -4.82 11.29 -13.03
C LEU A 188 -5.49 10.26 -13.94
N LEU A 189 -5.28 8.98 -13.63
CA LEU A 189 -6.08 7.91 -14.19
C LEU A 189 -7.49 7.93 -13.57
N PRO A 190 -8.49 7.36 -14.25
CA PRO A 190 -9.78 7.06 -13.63
C PRO A 190 -9.63 6.23 -12.32
N PRO A 191 -10.66 6.20 -11.46
CA PRO A 191 -10.68 5.35 -10.26
C PRO A 191 -10.45 3.86 -10.56
N LEU A 192 -9.83 3.08 -9.64
CA LEU A 192 -9.61 1.64 -9.89
C LEU A 192 -10.88 0.81 -9.99
N GLU A 193 -12.02 1.27 -9.46
CA GLU A 193 -13.32 0.59 -9.65
C GLU A 193 -13.71 0.37 -11.13
N TYR A 194 -13.12 1.15 -12.04
CA TYR A 194 -13.30 0.98 -13.48
C TYR A 194 -12.42 -0.12 -14.06
N PHE A 195 -11.48 -0.65 -13.28
CA PHE A 195 -10.46 -1.62 -13.69
C PHE A 195 -10.57 -2.94 -12.93
N ASP A 196 -10.89 -2.88 -11.64
CA ASP A 196 -11.03 -4.04 -10.76
C ASP A 196 -12.43 -4.08 -10.14
N GLN A 197 -12.90 -5.28 -9.78
CA GLN A 197 -14.20 -5.51 -9.13
C GLN A 197 -14.20 -5.04 -7.66
N SER A 198 -13.55 -3.90 -7.38
CA SER A 198 -13.39 -3.35 -6.04
C SER A 198 -14.75 -3.13 -5.39
N LYS A 199 -14.89 -3.60 -4.15
CA LYS A 199 -16.15 -3.49 -3.40
C LYS A 199 -16.29 -2.08 -2.86
N ILE A 200 -17.50 -1.53 -2.98
CA ILE A 200 -17.85 -0.25 -2.35
C ILE A 200 -17.86 -0.46 -0.83
N LEU A 201 -16.93 0.18 -0.11
CA LEU A 201 -16.90 0.21 1.35
C LEU A 201 -18.06 1.04 1.91
N MET A 202 -18.20 2.26 1.41
CA MET A 202 -19.28 3.19 1.78
C MET A 202 -19.49 4.22 0.68
N ARG A 203 -20.53 5.05 0.77
CA ARG A 203 -20.69 6.22 -0.11
C ARG A 203 -20.51 7.49 0.71
N CYS A 204 -19.87 8.50 0.13
CA CYS A 204 -19.84 9.83 0.71
C CYS A 204 -21.28 10.30 0.94
N GLN A 205 -21.64 10.63 2.17
CA GLN A 205 -23.01 11.00 2.52
C GLN A 205 -23.49 12.27 1.81
N THR A 206 -22.57 13.12 1.34
CA THR A 206 -22.95 14.37 0.67
C THR A 206 -22.91 14.32 -0.84
N THR A 207 -21.96 13.59 -1.44
CA THR A 207 -21.79 13.56 -2.90
C THR A 207 -22.29 12.26 -3.52
N GLY A 208 -22.52 11.21 -2.73
CA GLY A 208 -22.89 9.88 -3.20
C GLY A 208 -21.75 9.11 -3.87
N ILE A 209 -20.56 9.72 -4.00
CA ILE A 209 -19.38 9.09 -4.59
C ILE A 209 -19.01 7.86 -3.74
N PRO A 210 -18.83 6.69 -4.35
CA PRO A 210 -18.40 5.49 -3.66
C PRO A 210 -16.95 5.61 -3.16
N VAL A 211 -16.74 5.14 -1.94
CA VAL A 211 -15.45 4.94 -1.28
C VAL A 211 -15.18 3.44 -1.35
N TYR A 212 -14.04 3.07 -1.92
CA TYR A 212 -13.69 1.67 -2.16
C TYR A 212 -12.88 1.08 -1.00
N THR A 213 -12.96 -0.24 -0.83
CA THR A 213 -12.11 -0.99 0.09
C THR A 213 -10.68 -1.03 -0.43
N ASN A 214 -9.67 -0.90 0.45
CA ASN A 214 -8.25 -1.07 0.09
C ASN A 214 -7.85 -2.53 -0.13
N GLU A 215 -8.76 -3.47 0.12
CA GLU A 215 -8.50 -4.89 0.00
C GLU A 215 -8.56 -5.29 -1.48
N ILE A 216 -7.43 -5.18 -2.18
CA ILE A 216 -7.25 -5.86 -3.46
C ILE A 216 -6.88 -7.32 -3.13
N GLU A 217 -7.89 -8.18 -3.08
CA GLU A 217 -7.72 -9.62 -2.79
C GLU A 217 -6.85 -10.29 -3.88
N ASP A 218 -6.99 -9.86 -5.14
CA ASP A 218 -6.27 -10.39 -6.31
C ASP A 218 -5.24 -9.43 -6.90
N LEU A 219 -4.55 -9.82 -7.96
CA LEU A 219 -3.70 -8.90 -8.71
C LEU A 219 -4.55 -7.81 -9.34
N LEU A 220 -4.11 -6.55 -9.28
CA LEU A 220 -4.79 -5.48 -10.01
C LEU A 220 -4.78 -5.81 -11.51
N GLU A 221 -5.97 -5.98 -12.08
CA GLU A 221 -6.16 -6.20 -13.50
C GLU A 221 -6.53 -4.87 -14.18
N ILE A 222 -5.86 -4.55 -15.29
CA ILE A 222 -6.15 -3.35 -16.09
C ILE A 222 -6.38 -3.77 -17.55
N LYS A 223 -7.41 -3.23 -18.17
CA LYS A 223 -7.69 -3.46 -19.60
C LYS A 223 -6.59 -2.90 -20.48
N ARG A 224 -6.31 -3.58 -21.60
CA ARG A 224 -5.29 -3.16 -22.56
C ARG A 224 -5.49 -1.72 -23.06
N SER A 225 -6.74 -1.31 -23.33
CA SER A 225 -7.03 0.08 -23.74
C SER A 225 -6.57 1.13 -22.73
N VAL A 226 -6.66 0.83 -21.44
CA VAL A 226 -6.22 1.72 -20.36
C VAL A 226 -4.70 1.70 -20.24
N ALA A 227 -4.08 0.52 -20.27
CA ALA A 227 -2.62 0.37 -20.22
C ALA A 227 -1.92 1.15 -21.33
N LEU A 228 -2.49 1.19 -22.55
CA LEU A 228 -1.97 1.97 -23.68
C LEU A 228 -1.97 3.49 -23.43
N ALA A 229 -2.79 3.99 -22.49
CA ALA A 229 -2.85 5.39 -22.12
C ALA A 229 -2.03 5.72 -20.86
N MET A 230 -1.37 4.73 -20.25
CA MET A 230 -0.59 4.92 -19.02
C MET A 230 0.81 5.43 -19.33
N ASP A 231 1.25 6.40 -18.53
CA ASP A 231 2.55 7.05 -18.63
C ASP A 231 3.59 6.42 -17.70
N ASP A 232 4.80 6.99 -17.59
CA ASP A 232 5.85 6.47 -16.71
C ASP A 232 5.49 6.57 -15.21
N PHE A 233 4.74 7.60 -14.82
CA PHE A 233 4.25 7.80 -13.45
C PHE A 233 2.75 8.11 -13.50
N ASN A 234 1.94 7.30 -12.83
CA ASN A 234 0.50 7.42 -12.80
C ASN A 234 -0.01 7.40 -11.38
N ALA A 235 -1.18 7.99 -11.18
CA ALA A 235 -1.91 7.96 -9.93
C ALA A 235 -3.39 7.92 -10.25
N THR A 236 -4.14 7.12 -9.50
CA THR A 236 -5.57 6.96 -9.66
C THR A 236 -6.33 8.11 -8.99
N TYR A 237 -7.45 8.48 -9.58
CA TYR A 237 -8.42 9.35 -8.92
C TYR A 237 -9.20 8.52 -7.90
N GLU A 238 -8.76 8.49 -6.65
CA GLU A 238 -9.44 7.68 -5.63
C GLU A 238 -9.71 8.41 -4.33
N LEU A 239 -10.83 8.03 -3.72
CA LEU A 239 -11.10 8.20 -2.31
C LEU A 239 -11.21 6.79 -1.72
N MET A 240 -10.08 6.17 -1.38
CA MET A 240 -10.15 4.95 -0.58
C MET A 240 -10.12 5.30 0.91
N THR A 241 -11.14 4.81 1.61
CA THR A 241 -11.42 5.10 3.03
C THR A 241 -11.50 6.59 3.39
N SER A 242 -11.77 6.90 4.66
CA SER A 242 -11.69 8.25 5.21
C SER A 242 -10.25 8.76 5.35
N THR A 243 -9.32 8.35 4.48
CA THR A 243 -7.95 8.91 4.32
C THR A 243 -7.62 9.32 2.88
N GLY A 244 -8.42 8.96 1.86
CA GLY A 244 -8.22 9.50 0.50
C GLY A 244 -6.97 8.94 -0.19
N ILE A 245 -6.72 7.65 0.02
CA ILE A 245 -5.55 6.95 -0.50
C ILE A 245 -5.64 6.86 -2.04
N ARG A 246 -4.51 7.09 -2.72
CA ARG A 246 -4.32 6.90 -4.17
C ARG A 246 -3.36 5.74 -4.41
N PHE A 247 -3.63 4.91 -5.42
CA PHE A 247 -2.61 4.03 -5.97
C PHE A 247 -1.70 4.79 -6.92
N TYR A 248 -0.39 4.63 -6.72
CA TYR A 248 0.61 5.10 -7.67
C TYR A 248 1.11 3.92 -8.48
N ILE A 249 1.11 4.09 -9.79
CA ILE A 249 1.51 3.08 -10.74
C ILE A 249 2.69 3.60 -11.54
N ILE A 250 3.77 2.85 -11.56
CA ILE A 250 5.00 3.21 -12.26
C ILE A 250 5.22 2.27 -13.45
N SER A 251 5.74 2.80 -14.55
CA SER A 251 6.21 1.97 -15.65
C SER A 251 7.43 1.15 -15.24
N GLN A 252 7.69 0.11 -16.01
CA GLN A 252 8.88 -0.70 -15.83
C GLN A 252 10.19 0.07 -15.97
N ARG A 253 10.17 1.14 -16.76
CA ARG A 253 11.29 2.05 -16.94
C ARG A 253 11.58 2.83 -15.67
N MET A 254 10.56 3.41 -15.04
CA MET A 254 10.69 4.12 -13.78
C MET A 254 11.13 3.17 -12.64
N TYR A 255 10.57 1.96 -12.58
CA TYR A 255 11.00 0.92 -11.64
C TYR A 255 12.50 0.64 -11.72
N ARG A 256 13.03 0.42 -12.94
CA ARG A 256 14.46 0.16 -13.15
C ARG A 256 15.36 1.29 -12.69
N ILE A 257 14.93 2.55 -12.82
CA ILE A 257 15.69 3.71 -12.33
C ILE A 257 15.66 3.74 -10.81
N ILE A 258 14.48 3.65 -10.20
CA ILE A 258 14.33 3.70 -8.74
C ILE A 258 15.13 2.59 -8.06
N LYS A 259 15.14 1.37 -8.63
CA LYS A 259 15.86 0.20 -8.10
C LYS A 259 17.38 0.39 -8.04
N GLN A 260 17.95 1.31 -8.81
CA GLN A 260 19.39 1.63 -8.73
C GLN A 260 19.75 2.33 -7.41
N PHE A 261 18.77 2.96 -6.78
CA PHE A 261 18.91 3.57 -5.46
C PHE A 261 18.52 2.51 -4.44
N THR A 262 19.45 2.13 -3.55
CA THR A 262 19.18 1.16 -2.47
C THR A 262 18.16 1.73 -1.48
N ILE A 263 16.87 1.61 -1.81
CA ILE A 263 15.75 2.14 -1.02
C ILE A 263 15.25 1.03 -0.09
N ARG A 264 15.29 1.30 1.22
CA ARG A 264 14.73 0.41 2.24
C ARG A 264 13.22 0.28 2.07
N SER A 265 12.66 -0.91 2.20
CA SER A 265 11.19 -1.12 2.14
C SER A 265 10.55 -0.57 0.86
N PHE A 266 11.28 -0.68 -0.26
CA PHE A 266 10.75 -0.45 -1.59
C PHE A 266 10.08 -1.73 -2.07
N GLU A 267 8.77 -1.67 -2.26
CA GLU A 267 7.94 -2.80 -2.64
C GLU A 267 7.14 -2.43 -3.88
N CYS A 268 6.95 -3.41 -4.77
CA CYS A 268 6.14 -3.24 -5.96
C CYS A 268 5.30 -4.48 -6.19
N GLU A 269 4.12 -4.28 -6.76
CA GLU A 269 3.25 -5.36 -7.20
C GLU A 269 2.99 -5.24 -8.70
N PRO A 270 3.14 -6.32 -9.48
CA PRO A 270 2.91 -6.28 -10.92
C PRO A 270 1.43 -6.07 -11.23
N ILE A 271 1.14 -5.28 -12.26
CA ILE A 271 -0.22 -5.14 -12.78
C ILE A 271 -0.43 -6.13 -13.92
N LYS A 272 -1.56 -6.83 -13.90
CA LYS A 272 -1.92 -7.76 -14.96
C LYS A 272 -2.71 -7.03 -16.03
N ILE A 273 -2.18 -7.01 -17.26
CA ILE A 273 -2.90 -6.44 -18.41
C ILE A 273 -3.79 -7.52 -19.03
N ILE A 274 -5.09 -7.26 -19.09
CA ILE A 274 -6.08 -8.16 -19.68
C ILE A 274 -6.63 -7.61 -21.02
N PRO A 275 -7.14 -8.46 -21.92
CA PRO A 275 -7.89 -8.02 -23.10
C PRO A 275 -9.10 -7.14 -22.73
N ASP A 276 -9.58 -6.33 -23.68
CA ASP A 276 -10.73 -5.42 -23.47
C ASP A 276 -12.08 -6.15 -23.31
#